data_AF-X1HT50-F1
#
_entry.id   AF-X1HT50-F1
#
_cell.length_a   1.000
_cell.length_b   1.000
_cell.length_c   1.000
_cell.angle_alpha   90.00
_cell.angle_beta   90.00
_cell.angle_gamma   90.00
#
_symmetry.space_group_name_H-M   'P 1'
#
loop_
_entity.id
_entity.type
_entity.pdbx_description
1 polymer ?
#
loop_
_entity_poly.entity_id
_entity_poly.type
_entity_poly.pdbx_seq_one_letter_code
_entity_poly.pdbx_strand_id
1 'polypeptide(L)'
;MAVDLGTTTVVAHLIDLTNPATIDTEATYNSQISFGEDYIRRIIYAEENNAFDEMQNRLVHDMNNLIVTLAARQKIDLQDITAIICAGNTAMVHFLLNLDPTRIRKEPYIASVGFMPPIRAAEVGIQINKRGLLYCLPSVAAYVGSDIVAGVLTTRIYTKKGICLLVDIGTNGEVVLGNRDWLVCASSSAGPAFEGSGVRHGMRAGAGAIEKL
;
A
#
# COMPACT_ATOMS: atom_id res chain seq x y z
N MET A 1 -9.50 2.07 10.56
CA MET A 1 -8.10 1.60 10.40
C MET A 1 -7.47 2.31 9.22
N ALA A 2 -6.16 2.49 9.27
CA ALA A 2 -5.35 2.91 8.12
C ALA A 2 -4.41 1.76 7.74
N VAL A 3 -4.30 1.45 6.45
CA VAL A 3 -3.49 0.34 5.94
C VAL A 3 -2.59 0.85 4.81
N ASP A 4 -1.31 0.54 4.93
CA ASP A 4 -0.32 0.72 3.87
C ASP A 4 -0.08 -0.64 3.18
N LEU A 5 -0.45 -0.71 1.90
CA LEU A 5 -0.36 -1.87 1.03
C LEU A 5 0.96 -1.83 0.28
N GLY A 6 2.05 -2.09 0.98
CA GLY A 6 3.36 -2.21 0.36
C GLY A 6 3.50 -3.49 -0.47
N THR A 7 4.34 -3.43 -1.51
CA THR A 7 4.72 -4.61 -2.29
C THR A 7 5.34 -5.67 -1.38
N THR A 8 6.14 -5.26 -0.41
CA THR A 8 6.91 -6.15 0.44
C THR A 8 6.24 -6.43 1.78
N THR A 9 5.62 -5.41 2.38
CA THR A 9 5.05 -5.46 3.72
C THR A 9 3.70 -4.76 3.70
N VAL A 10 2.72 -5.33 4.39
CA VAL A 10 1.43 -4.68 4.64
C VAL A 10 1.42 -4.24 6.09
N VAL A 11 1.19 -2.95 6.33
CA VAL A 11 1.17 -2.35 7.68
C VAL A 11 -0.22 -1.84 7.98
N ALA A 12 -0.75 -2.16 9.16
CA ALA A 12 -2.07 -1.74 9.60
C ALA A 12 -1.99 -0.98 10.93
N HIS A 13 -2.64 0.17 10.96
CA HIS A 13 -2.87 0.98 12.17
C HIS A 13 -4.34 0.91 12.58
N LEU A 14 -4.57 0.53 13.83
CA LEU A 14 -5.86 0.63 14.49
C LEU A 14 -6.00 2.02 15.11
N ILE A 15 -7.06 2.74 14.78
CA ILE A 15 -7.23 4.16 15.11
C ILE A 15 -8.57 4.34 15.82
N ASP A 16 -8.56 5.05 16.95
CA ASP A 16 -9.78 5.49 17.63
C ASP A 16 -10.36 6.71 16.91
N LEU A 17 -11.62 6.65 16.49
CA LEU A 17 -12.28 7.78 15.81
C LEU A 17 -12.79 8.86 16.77
N THR A 18 -12.91 8.56 18.06
CA THR A 18 -13.31 9.53 19.10
C THR A 18 -12.11 10.37 19.55
N ASN A 19 -10.92 9.81 19.46
CA ASN A 19 -9.65 10.47 19.70
C ASN A 19 -8.66 9.98 18.64
N PRO A 20 -8.37 10.75 17.57
CA PRO A 20 -7.67 10.30 16.36
C PRO A 20 -6.18 10.02 16.60
N ALA A 21 -5.92 9.01 17.41
CA ALA A 21 -4.63 8.47 17.78
C ALA A 21 -4.59 6.99 17.36
N THR A 22 -3.42 6.56 16.93
CA THR A 22 -3.16 5.14 16.70
C THR A 22 -3.17 4.42 18.06
N ILE A 23 -4.14 3.53 18.24
CA ILE A 23 -4.25 2.65 19.41
C ILE A 23 -3.19 1.56 19.31
N ASP A 24 -3.04 1.01 18.11
CA ASP A 24 -2.18 -0.14 17.90
C ASP A 24 -1.69 -0.27 16.46
N THR A 25 -0.58 -0.98 16.26
CA THR A 25 0.04 -1.21 14.95
C THR A 25 0.52 -2.65 14.82
N GLU A 26 0.35 -3.22 13.62
CA GLU A 26 0.85 -4.54 13.25
C GLU A 26 1.30 -4.52 11.79
N ALA A 27 2.28 -5.36 11.45
CA ALA A 27 2.77 -5.52 10.10
C ALA A 27 2.97 -7.00 9.75
N THR A 28 2.73 -7.35 8.50
CA THR A 28 3.03 -8.68 7.96
C THR A 28 3.75 -8.57 6.64
N TYR A 29 4.50 -9.60 6.28
CA TYR A 29 4.99 -9.73 4.91
C TYR A 29 3.81 -9.88 3.97
N ASN A 30 3.87 -9.19 2.84
CA ASN A 30 2.91 -9.38 1.77
C ASN A 30 3.14 -10.76 1.17
N SER A 31 2.20 -11.68 1.40
CA SER A 31 2.29 -13.08 0.98
C SER A 31 2.36 -13.24 -0.53
N GLN A 32 2.00 -12.22 -1.31
CA GLN A 32 2.19 -12.21 -2.75
C GLN A 32 3.66 -12.28 -3.19
N ILE A 33 4.61 -12.09 -2.27
CA ILE A 33 6.05 -12.23 -2.55
C ILE A 33 6.40 -13.61 -3.13
N SER A 34 5.62 -14.65 -2.85
CA SER A 34 5.80 -15.99 -3.44
C SER A 34 5.61 -16.03 -4.96
N PHE A 35 4.97 -15.01 -5.55
CA PHE A 35 4.67 -14.91 -6.98
C PHE A 35 5.56 -13.90 -7.70
N GLY A 36 6.39 -13.15 -6.96
CA GLY A 36 7.26 -12.14 -7.52
C GLY A 36 7.81 -11.20 -6.46
N GLU A 37 9.10 -10.90 -6.57
CA GLU A 37 9.81 -9.96 -5.69
C GLU A 37 9.29 -8.51 -5.86
N ASP A 38 8.88 -8.14 -7.07
CA ASP A 38 8.29 -6.84 -7.39
C ASP A 38 6.88 -6.97 -8.00
N TYR A 39 6.15 -5.86 -8.08
CA TYR A 39 4.78 -5.86 -8.59
C TYR A 39 4.68 -6.12 -10.10
N ILE A 40 5.72 -5.83 -10.90
CA ILE A 40 5.73 -6.13 -12.34
C ILE A 40 5.75 -7.65 -12.56
N ARG A 41 6.63 -8.36 -11.85
CA ARG A 41 6.70 -9.82 -11.87
C ARG A 41 5.39 -10.45 -11.39
N ARG A 42 4.78 -9.88 -10.38
CA ARG A 42 3.44 -10.29 -9.91
C ARG A 42 2.36 -10.12 -10.97
N ILE A 43 2.35 -9.00 -11.70
CA ILE A 43 1.41 -8.78 -12.80
C ILE A 43 1.63 -9.83 -13.90
N ILE A 44 2.88 -10.09 -14.27
CA ILE A 44 3.23 -11.11 -15.28
C ILE A 44 2.77 -12.50 -14.82
N TYR A 45 3.11 -12.88 -13.59
CA TYR A 45 2.72 -14.17 -13.03
C TYR A 45 1.19 -14.34 -13.04
N ALA A 46 0.46 -13.32 -12.58
CA ALA A 46 -0.98 -13.37 -12.51
C ALA A 46 -1.64 -13.44 -13.90
N GLU A 47 -1.07 -12.75 -14.89
CA GLU A 47 -1.48 -12.81 -16.29
C GLU A 47 -1.23 -14.21 -16.90
N GLU A 48 -0.02 -14.75 -16.75
CA GLU A 48 0.39 -16.02 -17.36
C GLU A 48 -0.30 -17.24 -16.73
N ASN A 49 -0.67 -17.16 -15.45
CA ASN A 49 -1.23 -18.27 -14.69
C ASN A 49 -2.72 -18.10 -14.36
N ASN A 50 -3.37 -17.06 -14.90
CA ASN A 50 -4.76 -16.71 -14.57
C ASN A 50 -5.00 -16.63 -13.04
N ALA A 51 -4.07 -15.99 -12.33
CA ALA A 51 -3.98 -16.02 -10.88
C ALA A 51 -4.43 -14.71 -10.20
N PHE A 52 -5.22 -13.85 -10.87
CA PHE A 52 -5.70 -12.59 -10.26
C PHE A 52 -6.48 -12.83 -8.96
N ASP A 53 -7.39 -13.81 -8.96
CA ASP A 53 -8.13 -14.19 -7.75
C ASP A 53 -7.20 -14.69 -6.65
N GLU A 54 -6.16 -15.48 -6.98
CA GLU A 54 -5.19 -15.93 -5.98
C GLU A 54 -4.42 -14.73 -5.39
N MET A 55 -3.95 -13.82 -6.24
CA MET A 55 -3.24 -12.61 -5.80
C MET A 55 -4.10 -11.75 -4.88
N GLN A 56 -5.38 -11.58 -5.20
CA GLN A 56 -6.33 -10.86 -4.36
C GLN A 56 -6.56 -11.57 -3.03
N ASN A 57 -6.84 -12.87 -3.06
CA ASN A 57 -7.10 -13.68 -1.87
C ASN A 57 -5.91 -13.64 -0.89
N ARG A 58 -4.68 -13.66 -1.39
CA ARG A 58 -3.45 -13.55 -0.59
C ARG A 58 -3.42 -12.23 0.18
N LEU A 59 -3.67 -11.11 -0.50
CA LEU A 59 -3.65 -9.79 0.11
C LEU A 59 -4.80 -9.59 1.11
N VAL A 60 -6.01 -10.07 0.78
CA VAL A 60 -7.17 -10.03 1.68
C VAL A 60 -6.94 -10.90 2.91
N HIS A 61 -6.31 -12.06 2.77
CA HIS A 61 -5.94 -12.92 3.88
C HIS A 61 -4.95 -12.21 4.82
N ASP A 62 -3.89 -11.60 4.27
CA ASP A 62 -2.93 -10.83 5.04
C ASP A 62 -3.61 -9.68 5.81
N MET A 63 -4.47 -8.92 5.14
CA MET A 63 -5.24 -7.84 5.79
C MET A 63 -6.14 -8.35 6.91
N ASN A 64 -6.88 -9.43 6.69
CA ASN A 64 -7.75 -10.01 7.70
C ASN A 64 -6.97 -10.52 8.92
N ASN A 65 -5.78 -11.10 8.71
CA ASN A 65 -4.91 -11.53 9.80
C ASN A 65 -4.42 -10.34 10.64
N LEU A 66 -4.04 -9.22 10.00
CA LEU A 66 -3.69 -7.99 10.71
C LEU A 66 -4.87 -7.46 11.53
N ILE A 67 -6.05 -7.39 10.91
CA ILE A 67 -7.28 -6.91 11.55
C ILE A 67 -7.63 -7.75 12.78
N VAL A 68 -7.65 -9.08 12.66
CA VAL A 68 -7.95 -10.00 13.76
C VAL A 68 -6.92 -9.88 14.87
N THR A 69 -5.63 -9.80 14.52
CA THR A 69 -4.54 -9.63 15.49
C THR A 69 -4.69 -8.36 16.31
N LEU A 70 -4.90 -7.22 15.64
CA LEU A 70 -5.08 -5.91 16.27
C LEU A 70 -6.35 -5.86 17.13
N ALA A 71 -7.47 -6.35 16.60
CA ALA A 71 -8.74 -6.39 17.32
C ALA A 71 -8.66 -7.26 18.58
N ALA A 72 -8.05 -8.45 18.49
CA ALA A 72 -7.87 -9.35 19.64
C ALA A 72 -6.98 -8.74 20.72
N ARG A 73 -5.84 -8.12 20.34
CA ARG A 73 -4.92 -7.44 21.27
C ARG A 73 -5.60 -6.31 22.04
N GLN A 74 -6.42 -5.53 21.35
CA GLN A 74 -7.13 -4.39 21.93
C GLN A 74 -8.50 -4.74 22.51
N LYS A 75 -8.93 -6.01 22.42
CA LYS A 75 -10.25 -6.50 22.85
C LYS A 75 -11.41 -5.72 22.21
N ILE A 76 -11.28 -5.41 20.93
CA ILE A 76 -12.27 -4.69 20.12
C ILE A 76 -13.04 -5.70 19.26
N ASP A 77 -14.37 -5.55 19.16
CA ASP A 77 -15.17 -6.37 18.23
C ASP A 77 -14.88 -5.92 16.79
N LEU A 78 -14.76 -6.86 15.85
CA LEU A 78 -14.62 -6.54 14.43
C LEU A 78 -15.77 -5.66 13.92
N GLN A 79 -16.96 -5.76 14.51
CA GLN A 79 -18.09 -4.89 14.20
C GLN A 79 -17.91 -3.43 14.65
N ASP A 80 -16.99 -3.12 15.56
CA ASP A 80 -16.68 -1.74 15.94
C ASP A 80 -15.73 -1.07 14.94
N ILE A 81 -15.08 -1.87 14.07
CA ILE A 81 -14.25 -1.35 12.97
C ILE A 81 -15.18 -0.99 11.81
N THR A 82 -15.45 0.30 11.64
CA THR A 82 -16.44 0.80 10.67
C THR A 82 -15.84 1.31 9.36
N ALA A 83 -14.53 1.52 9.29
CA ALA A 83 -13.87 1.98 8.07
C ALA A 83 -12.40 1.54 7.99
N ILE A 84 -11.94 1.29 6.78
CA ILE A 84 -10.54 1.08 6.42
C ILE A 84 -10.18 2.09 5.33
N ILE A 85 -9.08 2.81 5.52
CA ILE A 85 -8.44 3.61 4.47
C ILE A 85 -7.17 2.90 4.06
N CYS A 86 -7.03 2.57 2.78
CA CYS A 86 -5.86 1.94 2.21
C CYS A 86 -5.10 2.90 1.30
N ALA A 87 -3.78 2.90 1.45
CA ALA A 87 -2.83 3.51 0.53
C ALA A 87 -1.87 2.42 0.02
N GLY A 88 -1.23 2.64 -1.12
CA GLY A 88 -0.33 1.69 -1.76
C GLY A 88 -0.16 2.02 -3.23
N ASN A 89 0.86 1.42 -3.84
CA ASN A 89 1.11 1.62 -5.27
C ASN A 89 -0.07 1.11 -6.11
N THR A 90 -0.18 1.61 -7.33
CA THR A 90 -1.33 1.37 -8.21
C THR A 90 -1.61 -0.12 -8.41
N ALA A 91 -0.57 -0.95 -8.58
CA ALA A 91 -0.72 -2.40 -8.76
C ALA A 91 -1.27 -3.10 -7.52
N MET A 92 -0.81 -2.72 -6.32
CA MET A 92 -1.32 -3.30 -5.06
C MET A 92 -2.80 -3.00 -4.84
N VAL A 93 -3.24 -1.79 -5.15
CA VAL A 93 -4.66 -1.43 -5.09
C VAL A 93 -5.48 -2.22 -6.12
N HIS A 94 -4.96 -2.44 -7.33
CA HIS A 94 -5.64 -3.26 -8.33
C HIS A 94 -5.77 -4.72 -7.88
N PHE A 95 -4.71 -5.31 -7.34
CA PHE A 95 -4.80 -6.66 -6.78
C PHE A 95 -5.80 -6.75 -5.62
N LEU A 96 -5.82 -5.77 -4.70
CA LEU A 96 -6.78 -5.77 -3.59
C LEU A 96 -8.23 -5.78 -4.11
N LEU A 97 -8.51 -4.94 -5.11
CA LEU A 97 -9.85 -4.76 -5.67
C LEU A 97 -10.21 -5.80 -6.75
N ASN A 98 -9.35 -6.78 -6.99
CA ASN A 98 -9.47 -7.75 -8.08
C ASN A 98 -9.68 -7.10 -9.46
N LEU A 99 -9.00 -5.98 -9.71
CA LEU A 99 -9.02 -5.29 -11.00
C LEU A 99 -7.82 -5.75 -11.84
N ASP A 100 -8.02 -5.86 -13.15
CA ASP A 100 -6.97 -6.23 -14.10
C ASP A 100 -5.83 -5.18 -14.08
N PRO A 101 -4.59 -5.56 -13.67
CA PRO A 101 -3.45 -4.67 -13.64
C PRO A 101 -2.56 -4.78 -14.89
N THR A 102 -2.88 -5.63 -15.88
CA THR A 102 -1.98 -5.97 -17.01
C THR A 102 -1.52 -4.77 -17.81
N ARG A 103 -2.40 -3.76 -17.99
CA ARG A 103 -2.11 -2.55 -18.76
C ARG A 103 -1.22 -1.54 -18.02
N ILE A 104 -1.01 -1.69 -16.71
CA ILE A 104 -0.07 -0.87 -15.94
C ILE A 104 1.34 -1.01 -16.53
N ARG A 105 1.74 -2.23 -16.92
CA ARG A 105 3.08 -2.54 -17.43
C ARG A 105 3.21 -2.56 -18.96
N LYS A 106 2.12 -2.31 -19.70
CA LYS A 106 2.09 -2.36 -21.17
C LYS A 106 1.82 -0.96 -21.70
N GLU A 107 2.57 -0.54 -22.71
CA GLU A 107 2.35 0.76 -23.36
C GLU A 107 0.86 0.91 -23.77
N PRO A 108 0.20 2.04 -23.45
CA PRO A 108 0.74 3.31 -22.93
C PRO A 108 0.72 3.47 -21.39
N TYR A 109 0.85 2.38 -20.63
CA TYR A 109 0.99 2.35 -19.16
C TYR A 109 -0.24 2.92 -18.44
N ILE A 110 -1.41 2.32 -18.69
CA ILE A 110 -2.69 2.80 -18.17
C ILE A 110 -3.21 1.87 -17.10
N ALA A 111 -3.54 2.43 -15.94
CA ALA A 111 -4.26 1.74 -14.88
C ALA A 111 -5.75 1.59 -15.24
N SER A 112 -6.38 0.50 -14.81
CA SER A 112 -7.81 0.27 -15.05
C SER A 112 -8.68 1.33 -14.40
N VAL A 113 -8.30 1.79 -13.20
CA VAL A 113 -8.91 2.93 -12.52
C VAL A 113 -7.84 3.77 -11.81
N GLY A 114 -8.00 5.10 -11.81
CA GLY A 114 -7.20 6.01 -10.98
C GLY A 114 -7.88 6.36 -9.65
N PHE A 115 -9.21 6.24 -9.59
CA PHE A 115 -10.03 6.50 -8.42
C PHE A 115 -11.14 5.47 -8.33
N MET A 116 -11.30 4.87 -7.16
CA MET A 116 -12.40 3.97 -6.83
C MET A 116 -13.27 4.63 -5.75
N PRO A 117 -14.59 4.76 -5.94
CA PRO A 117 -15.47 5.23 -4.87
C PRO A 117 -15.43 4.26 -3.68
N PRO A 118 -15.79 4.70 -2.47
CA PRO A 118 -15.84 3.83 -1.31
C PRO A 118 -16.79 2.65 -1.55
N ILE A 119 -16.31 1.44 -1.29
CA ILE A 119 -17.09 0.21 -1.40
C ILE A 119 -17.25 -0.44 -0.03
N ARG A 120 -18.16 -1.40 0.11
CA ARG A 120 -18.23 -2.18 1.35
C ARG A 120 -16.99 -3.05 1.45
N ALA A 121 -16.35 -3.06 2.61
CA ALA A 121 -15.20 -3.93 2.87
C ALA A 121 -15.55 -5.43 2.62
N ALA A 122 -16.79 -5.81 2.91
CA ALA A 122 -17.32 -7.15 2.67
C ALA A 122 -17.36 -7.56 1.18
N GLU A 123 -17.46 -6.61 0.24
CA GLU A 123 -17.45 -6.92 -1.21
C GLU A 123 -16.07 -7.38 -1.69
N VAL A 124 -15.01 -7.02 -0.96
CA VAL A 124 -13.62 -7.44 -1.22
C VAL A 124 -13.24 -8.67 -0.36
N GLY A 125 -14.08 -9.06 0.59
CA GLY A 125 -13.79 -10.15 1.54
C GLY A 125 -13.06 -9.71 2.81
N ILE A 126 -12.97 -8.40 3.09
CA ILE A 126 -12.38 -7.89 4.32
C ILE A 126 -13.39 -7.95 5.48
N GLN A 127 -12.95 -8.49 6.61
CA GLN A 127 -13.78 -8.86 7.75
C GLN A 127 -13.76 -7.79 8.84
N ILE A 128 -14.62 -6.78 8.68
CA ILE A 128 -14.92 -5.75 9.68
C ILE A 128 -16.44 -5.66 9.89
N ASN A 129 -16.97 -4.51 10.35
CA ASN A 129 -18.41 -4.28 10.34
C ASN A 129 -19.02 -4.60 8.97
N LYS A 130 -20.17 -5.28 8.92
CA LYS A 130 -20.84 -5.65 7.65
C LYS A 130 -21.23 -4.44 6.79
N ARG A 131 -21.38 -3.26 7.39
CA ARG A 131 -21.60 -1.97 6.72
C ARG A 131 -20.34 -1.11 6.62
N GLY A 132 -19.21 -1.65 7.08
CA GLY A 132 -17.94 -0.96 7.07
C GLY A 132 -17.44 -0.72 5.64
N LEU A 133 -16.79 0.41 5.46
CA LEU A 133 -16.36 0.88 4.14
C LEU A 133 -14.85 0.72 3.97
N LEU A 134 -14.46 0.33 2.76
CA LEU A 134 -13.10 0.37 2.27
C LEU A 134 -12.94 1.62 1.39
N TYR A 135 -12.00 2.47 1.78
CA TYR A 135 -11.56 3.64 1.01
C TYR A 135 -10.18 3.34 0.45
N CYS A 136 -10.02 3.35 -0.87
CA CYS A 136 -8.70 3.35 -1.50
C CYS A 136 -8.36 4.78 -1.90
N LEU A 137 -7.20 5.28 -1.47
CA LEU A 137 -6.74 6.58 -1.93
C LEU A 137 -6.51 6.57 -3.46
N PRO A 138 -6.67 7.70 -4.15
CA PRO A 138 -6.51 7.77 -5.59
C PRO A 138 -5.05 7.55 -6.00
N SER A 139 -4.85 6.88 -7.12
CA SER A 139 -3.55 6.76 -7.79
C SER A 139 -3.40 7.83 -8.86
N VAL A 140 -2.17 8.30 -9.11
CA VAL A 140 -1.89 9.36 -10.08
C VAL A 140 -1.63 8.78 -11.48
N ALA A 141 -0.88 7.68 -11.54
CA ALA A 141 -0.47 7.01 -12.78
C ALA A 141 -0.21 5.51 -12.54
N ALA A 142 0.21 4.79 -13.58
CA ALA A 142 0.60 3.38 -13.48
C ALA A 142 1.66 3.10 -12.39
N TYR A 143 2.67 3.97 -12.28
CA TYR A 143 3.80 3.80 -11.36
C TYR A 143 3.86 4.83 -10.23
N VAL A 144 2.85 5.69 -10.12
CA VAL A 144 2.71 6.64 -9.00
C VAL A 144 1.36 6.40 -8.38
N GLY A 145 1.37 5.65 -7.29
CA GLY A 145 0.16 5.22 -6.61
C GLY A 145 -0.28 6.14 -5.50
N SER A 146 -1.16 5.57 -4.69
CA SER A 146 -1.87 6.27 -3.63
C SER A 146 -1.08 6.40 -2.33
N ASP A 147 -0.05 5.57 -2.16
CA ASP A 147 1.04 5.73 -1.18
C ASP A 147 1.72 7.09 -1.31
N ILE A 148 2.08 7.48 -2.53
CA ILE A 148 2.70 8.79 -2.79
C ILE A 148 1.72 9.94 -2.52
N VAL A 149 0.44 9.76 -2.88
CA VAL A 149 -0.61 10.73 -2.55
C VAL A 149 -0.75 10.87 -1.03
N ALA A 150 -0.71 9.77 -0.27
CA ALA A 150 -0.73 9.80 1.19
C ALA A 150 0.47 10.56 1.76
N GLY A 151 1.67 10.35 1.21
CA GLY A 151 2.88 11.11 1.57
C GLY A 151 2.74 12.62 1.31
N VAL A 152 2.19 13.01 0.16
CA VAL A 152 1.90 14.41 -0.18
C VAL A 152 0.89 15.04 0.77
N LEU A 153 -0.18 14.31 1.11
CA LEU A 153 -1.20 14.76 2.07
C LEU A 153 -0.60 14.96 3.47
N THR A 154 0.23 14.01 3.91
CA THR A 154 0.85 14.01 5.23
C THR A 154 1.86 15.15 5.39
N THR A 155 2.73 15.35 4.40
CA THR A 155 3.75 16.41 4.40
C THR A 155 3.17 17.80 4.15
N ARG A 156 1.98 17.87 3.55
CA ARG A 156 1.30 19.11 3.15
C ARG A 156 2.15 19.97 2.21
N ILE A 157 2.98 19.36 1.34
CA ILE A 157 3.80 20.12 0.37
C ILE A 157 2.94 21.03 -0.53
N TYR A 158 1.70 20.60 -0.84
CA TYR A 158 0.69 21.34 -1.60
C TYR A 158 0.17 22.61 -0.90
N THR A 159 0.62 22.91 0.32
CA THR A 159 0.29 24.15 1.04
C THR A 159 1.48 25.10 1.14
N LYS A 160 2.68 24.64 0.79
CA LYS A 160 3.92 25.41 0.95
C LYS A 160 4.11 26.39 -0.20
N LYS A 161 4.68 27.56 0.11
CA LYS A 161 5.06 28.55 -0.92
C LYS A 161 6.39 28.18 -1.60
N GLY A 162 7.36 27.74 -0.81
CA GLY A 162 8.66 27.29 -1.32
C GLY A 162 8.57 25.95 -2.04
N ILE A 163 9.53 25.70 -2.93
CA ILE A 163 9.67 24.40 -3.61
C ILE A 163 10.12 23.36 -2.60
N CYS A 164 9.41 22.24 -2.56
CA CYS A 164 9.69 21.09 -1.73
C CYS A 164 9.92 19.86 -2.61
N LEU A 165 10.78 18.95 -2.14
CA LEU A 165 10.99 17.64 -2.73
C LEU A 165 10.61 16.59 -1.68
N LEU A 166 9.62 15.77 -1.99
CA LEU A 166 9.33 14.52 -1.31
C LEU A 166 10.04 13.41 -2.08
N VAL A 167 10.76 12.56 -1.37
CA VAL A 167 11.39 11.35 -1.92
C VAL A 167 10.90 10.19 -1.08
N ASP A 168 10.23 9.24 -1.73
CA ASP A 168 9.92 7.94 -1.17
C ASP A 168 10.95 6.94 -1.71
N ILE A 169 11.63 6.24 -0.79
CA ILE A 169 12.70 5.32 -1.11
C ILE A 169 12.27 3.94 -0.61
N GLY A 170 11.79 3.11 -1.54
CA GLY A 170 11.56 1.69 -1.32
C GLY A 170 12.12 0.86 -2.48
N THR A 171 11.43 -0.22 -2.80
CA THR A 171 11.71 -1.07 -3.96
C THR A 171 11.71 -0.24 -5.25
N ASN A 172 10.80 0.73 -5.33
CA ASN A 172 10.84 1.83 -6.29
C ASN A 172 11.34 3.10 -5.60
N GLY A 173 11.89 4.02 -6.40
CA GLY A 173 12.12 5.39 -5.98
C GLY A 173 11.07 6.30 -6.59
N GLU A 174 10.18 6.84 -5.77
CA GLU A 174 9.18 7.82 -6.18
C GLU A 174 9.55 9.21 -5.65
N VAL A 175 9.32 10.23 -6.47
CA VAL A 175 9.57 11.62 -6.08
C VAL A 175 8.38 12.49 -6.41
N VAL A 176 8.16 13.51 -5.57
CA VAL A 176 7.23 14.61 -5.84
C VAL A 176 7.95 15.93 -5.61
N LEU A 177 8.02 16.75 -6.65
CA LEU A 177 8.60 18.09 -6.63
C LEU A 177 7.49 19.12 -6.82
N GLY A 178 7.50 20.18 -6.02
CA GLY A 178 6.67 21.35 -6.27
C GLY A 178 6.27 22.09 -4.99
N ASN A 179 5.13 22.75 -5.05
CA ASN A 179 4.61 23.61 -4.00
C ASN A 179 3.07 23.69 -4.10
N ARG A 180 2.45 24.73 -3.53
CA ARG A 180 1.00 24.94 -3.60
C ARG A 180 0.45 25.25 -4.99
N ASP A 181 1.28 25.73 -5.91
CA ASP A 181 0.85 26.22 -7.22
C ASP A 181 0.96 25.10 -8.27
N TRP A 182 1.90 24.17 -8.10
CA TRP A 182 2.09 23.02 -8.99
C TRP A 182 2.78 21.85 -8.27
N LEU A 183 2.51 20.64 -8.72
CA LEU A 183 3.20 19.42 -8.29
C LEU A 183 3.50 18.56 -9.52
N VAL A 184 4.70 17.98 -9.55
CA VAL A 184 5.13 16.99 -10.54
C VAL A 184 5.65 15.76 -9.80
N CYS A 185 5.30 14.58 -10.27
CA CYS A 185 5.78 13.32 -9.72
C CYS A 185 6.51 12.49 -10.79
N ALA A 186 7.45 11.67 -10.34
CA ALA A 186 8.11 10.67 -11.16
C ALA A 186 8.36 9.40 -10.33
N SER A 187 8.47 8.27 -11.01
CA SER A 187 8.85 7.00 -10.42
C SER A 187 10.01 6.40 -11.21
N SER A 188 10.92 5.75 -10.52
CA SER A 188 12.08 5.06 -11.09
C SER A 188 12.26 3.71 -10.40
N SER A 189 12.73 2.72 -11.15
CA SER A 189 13.22 1.48 -10.56
C SER A 189 14.51 1.76 -9.79
N ALA A 190 14.46 1.71 -8.47
CA ALA A 190 15.65 1.89 -7.61
C ALA A 190 16.27 0.53 -7.23
N GLY A 191 15.42 -0.49 -7.06
CA GLY A 191 15.83 -1.80 -6.56
C GLY A 191 15.87 -1.83 -5.03
N PRO A 192 15.67 -3.00 -4.40
CA PRO A 192 15.44 -3.12 -2.95
C PRO A 192 16.72 -3.10 -2.10
N ALA A 193 17.79 -2.43 -2.57
CA ALA A 193 19.08 -2.40 -1.87
C ALA A 193 18.97 -1.80 -0.46
N PHE A 194 18.18 -0.73 -0.32
CA PHE A 194 17.89 -0.10 0.98
C PHE A 194 16.93 -0.92 1.87
N GLU A 195 16.23 -1.90 1.29
CA GLU A 195 15.43 -2.88 2.03
C GLU A 195 16.26 -4.12 2.46
N GLY A 196 17.58 -4.07 2.25
CA GLY A 196 18.51 -5.15 2.59
C GLY A 196 18.57 -6.30 1.57
N SER A 197 17.78 -6.24 0.50
CA SER A 197 17.80 -7.27 -0.55
C SER A 197 18.91 -7.00 -1.58
N GLY A 198 19.50 -8.05 -2.12
CA GLY A 198 20.62 -7.95 -3.08
C GLY A 198 21.99 -7.57 -2.47
N VAL A 199 22.08 -7.44 -1.13
CA VAL A 199 23.33 -7.15 -0.41
C VAL A 199 23.71 -8.36 0.47
N ARG A 200 24.97 -8.82 0.39
CA ARG A 200 25.43 -10.10 1.00
C ARG A 200 25.09 -10.26 2.49
N HIS A 201 25.21 -9.18 3.27
CA HIS A 201 24.83 -9.13 4.68
C HIS A 201 23.77 -8.05 4.91
N GLY A 202 23.06 -7.65 3.86
CA GLY A 202 21.94 -6.74 3.96
C GLY A 202 20.80 -7.41 4.72
N MET A 203 20.20 -6.66 5.62
CA MET A 203 19.01 -7.06 6.34
C MET A 203 18.13 -5.85 6.56
N ARG A 204 16.85 -6.08 6.79
CA ARG A 204 15.91 -5.02 7.16
C ARG A 204 16.20 -4.51 8.57
N ALA A 205 15.70 -3.31 8.84
CA ALA A 205 15.62 -2.79 10.20
C ALA A 205 14.88 -3.79 11.09
N GLY A 206 15.56 -4.26 12.13
CA GLY A 206 15.08 -5.31 13.01
C GLY A 206 16.14 -5.65 14.06
N ALA A 207 15.83 -6.58 14.96
CA ALA A 207 16.76 -7.00 15.99
C ALA A 207 18.06 -7.53 15.37
N GLY A 208 19.19 -6.94 15.75
CA GLY A 208 20.53 -7.28 15.25
C GLY A 208 20.98 -6.51 14.00
N ALA A 209 20.12 -5.67 13.41
CA ALA A 209 20.52 -4.80 12.30
C ALA A 209 21.47 -3.69 12.77
N ILE A 210 22.51 -3.40 11.98
CA ILE A 210 23.45 -2.31 12.23
C ILE A 210 22.89 -1.03 11.60
N GLU A 211 22.44 -0.08 12.42
CA GLU A 211 21.88 1.19 11.95
C GLU A 211 22.90 2.35 11.87
N LYS A 212 24.09 2.18 12.48
CA LYS A 212 25.16 3.18 12.48
C LYS A 212 26.54 2.55 12.60
N LEU A 213 27.50 3.10 11.86
CA LEU A 213 28.94 2.82 11.96
C LEU A 213 29.69 4.03 12.53
#